data_AF-G5E2H9-F1
#
_entry.id   AF-G5E2H9-F1
#
_cell.length_a   1.000
_cell.length_b   1.000
_cell.length_c   1.000
_cell.angle_alpha   90.00
_cell.angle_beta   90.00
_cell.angle_gamma   90.00
#
_symmetry.space_group_name_H-M   'P 1'
#
loop_
_entity.id
_entity.type
_entity.pdbx_description
1 polymer ?
#
loop_
_entity_poly.entity_id
_entity_poly.type
_entity_poly.pdbx_seq_one_letter_code
_entity_poly.pdbx_strand_id
1 'polypeptide(L)'
;YFDIDKCKDKTSPYEVMLPSESDFAKYVGNLGINNETHVVVYDADHLGMYYAPRAWWMFKVFGHQKVSVLDQGTEPEPGEGADPGHIPGSLNLPFTSFLTEEGYEKSPEEIRQLFQDKGIDLSKPLTITCRRGVTACQLVMASYILGKEDTGLYDGSWFEWFHRAKPEHKISEWKK
;
A
#
# COMPACT_ATOMS: atom_id res chain seq x y z
N TYR A 1 -7.17 -14.55 -10.88
CA TYR A 1 -5.82 -14.00 -10.64
C TYR A 1 -5.85 -12.52 -10.98
N PHE A 2 -5.41 -11.66 -10.05
CA PHE A 2 -5.36 -10.21 -10.24
C PHE A 2 -3.90 -9.82 -10.58
N ASP A 3 -3.66 -9.51 -11.84
CA ASP A 3 -2.38 -9.01 -12.35
C ASP A 3 -2.31 -7.48 -12.22
N ILE A 4 -1.48 -6.99 -11.29
CA ILE A 4 -1.32 -5.55 -11.00
C ILE A 4 -0.67 -4.80 -12.18
N ASP A 5 0.16 -5.46 -12.98
CA ASP A 5 0.80 -4.84 -14.15
C ASP A 5 -0.18 -4.62 -15.31
N LYS A 6 -1.28 -5.38 -15.33
CA LYS A 6 -2.39 -5.16 -16.25
C LYS A 6 -3.38 -4.11 -15.74
N CYS A 7 -3.48 -3.92 -14.42
CA CYS A 7 -4.45 -3.05 -13.75
C CYS A 7 -3.78 -1.80 -13.15
N LYS A 8 -3.07 -1.04 -13.99
CA LYS A 8 -2.40 0.23 -13.63
C LYS A 8 -2.51 1.24 -14.78
N ASP A 9 -2.29 2.52 -14.51
CA ASP A 9 -2.10 3.51 -15.56
C ASP A 9 -0.79 3.24 -16.31
N LYS A 10 -0.91 2.82 -17.57
CA LYS A 10 0.21 2.48 -18.45
C LYS A 10 0.83 3.70 -19.13
N THR A 11 0.21 4.86 -19.01
CA THR A 11 0.70 6.13 -19.57
C THR A 11 1.60 6.86 -18.59
N SER A 12 1.48 6.56 -17.30
CA SER A 12 2.34 7.14 -16.27
C SER A 12 3.79 6.67 -16.43
N PRO A 13 4.78 7.58 -16.27
CA PRO A 13 6.19 7.21 -16.15
C PRO A 13 6.53 6.62 -14.77
N TYR A 14 5.58 6.56 -13.83
CA TYR A 14 5.78 6.09 -12.47
C TYR A 14 5.21 4.68 -12.26
N GLU A 15 5.80 3.95 -11.31
CA GLU A 15 5.46 2.55 -11.06
C GLU A 15 4.06 2.40 -10.40
N VAL A 16 3.27 1.44 -10.89
CA VAL A 16 2.05 0.90 -10.23
C VAL A 16 0.94 1.94 -9.93
N MET A 17 0.90 3.03 -10.69
CA MET A 17 -0.14 4.07 -10.53
C MET A 17 -1.56 3.55 -10.76
N LEU A 18 -2.53 4.11 -10.04
CA LEU A 18 -3.94 3.80 -10.22
C LEU A 18 -4.37 3.92 -11.69
N PRO A 19 -5.11 2.94 -12.24
CA PRO A 19 -5.73 3.06 -13.56
C PRO A 19 -6.86 4.09 -13.54
N SER A 20 -7.41 4.41 -14.72
CA SER A 20 -8.67 5.16 -14.80
C SER A 20 -9.84 4.34 -14.22
N GLU A 21 -10.93 5.01 -13.79
CA GLU A 21 -12.14 4.35 -13.29
C GLU A 21 -12.70 3.34 -14.32
N SER A 22 -12.71 3.72 -15.60
CA SER A 22 -13.18 2.88 -16.70
C SER A 22 -12.30 1.64 -16.89
N ASP A 23 -10.98 1.80 -16.82
CA ASP A 23 -10.05 0.69 -16.99
C ASP A 23 -10.12 -0.29 -15.81
N PHE A 24 -10.24 0.23 -14.58
CA PHE A 24 -10.45 -0.62 -13.40
C PHE A 24 -11.75 -1.41 -13.52
N ALA A 25 -12.87 -0.73 -13.78
CA ALA A 25 -14.20 -1.36 -13.91
C ALA A 25 -14.22 -2.44 -14.99
N LYS A 26 -13.61 -2.17 -16.15
CA LYS A 26 -13.48 -3.14 -17.24
C LYS A 26 -12.62 -4.33 -16.83
N TYR A 27 -11.49 -4.08 -16.17
CA TYR A 27 -10.56 -5.14 -15.76
C TYR A 27 -11.22 -6.09 -14.75
N VAL A 28 -11.80 -5.57 -13.66
CA VAL A 28 -12.43 -6.41 -12.62
C VAL A 28 -13.72 -7.06 -13.12
N GLY A 29 -14.47 -6.39 -14.01
CA GLY A 29 -15.63 -6.96 -14.69
C GLY A 29 -15.28 -8.19 -15.53
N ASN A 30 -14.13 -8.17 -16.22
CA ASN A 30 -13.63 -9.34 -16.96
C ASN A 30 -13.21 -10.50 -16.04
N LEU A 31 -12.96 -10.24 -14.75
CA LEU A 31 -12.74 -11.27 -13.74
C LEU A 31 -14.05 -11.80 -13.13
N GLY A 32 -15.21 -11.32 -13.60
CA GLY A 32 -16.53 -11.71 -13.09
C GLY A 32 -16.96 -10.98 -11.81
N ILE A 33 -16.25 -9.92 -11.42
CA ILE A 33 -16.56 -9.12 -10.23
C ILE A 33 -17.56 -8.03 -10.62
N ASN A 34 -18.67 -7.96 -9.89
CA ASN A 34 -19.64 -6.88 -9.99
C ASN A 34 -19.75 -6.13 -8.64
N ASN A 35 -20.58 -5.09 -8.59
CA ASN A 35 -20.70 -4.25 -7.39
C ASN A 35 -21.26 -4.98 -6.15
N GLU A 36 -21.90 -6.14 -6.32
CA GLU A 36 -22.44 -6.95 -5.24
C GLU A 36 -21.51 -8.07 -4.77
N THR A 37 -20.51 -8.41 -5.57
CA THR A 37 -19.52 -9.44 -5.25
C THR A 37 -18.78 -9.09 -3.97
N HIS A 38 -18.65 -10.04 -3.04
CA HIS A 38 -17.67 -9.91 -1.95
C HIS A 38 -16.33 -10.41 -2.46
N VAL A 39 -15.36 -9.51 -2.61
CA VAL A 39 -14.01 -9.83 -3.07
C VAL A 39 -13.15 -10.23 -1.88
N VAL A 40 -12.48 -11.37 -1.95
CA VAL A 40 -11.41 -11.74 -1.02
C VAL A 40 -10.10 -11.72 -1.79
N VAL A 41 -9.20 -10.82 -1.42
CA VAL A 41 -7.86 -10.74 -2.01
C VAL A 41 -6.85 -11.40 -1.10
N TYR A 42 -5.89 -12.09 -1.67
CA TYR A 42 -4.71 -12.60 -0.99
C TYR A 42 -3.58 -12.47 -1.99
N ASP A 43 -2.37 -12.38 -1.47
CA ASP A 43 -1.19 -12.51 -2.29
C ASP A 43 -0.43 -13.70 -1.80
N ALA A 44 0.55 -14.00 -2.62
CA ALA A 44 1.55 -14.89 -2.20
C ALA A 44 2.76 -13.99 -1.77
N ASP A 45 3.11 -13.69 -0.50
CA ASP A 45 4.47 -13.35 -0.04
C ASP A 45 4.95 -14.11 1.21
N HIS A 46 6.23 -14.49 1.29
CA HIS A 46 6.83 -15.25 2.41
C HIS A 46 6.70 -14.58 3.79
N LEU A 47 6.39 -13.28 3.84
CA LEU A 47 6.09 -12.54 5.06
C LEU A 47 4.59 -12.54 5.38
N GLY A 48 3.77 -13.21 4.59
CA GLY A 48 2.32 -13.33 4.72
C GLY A 48 1.52 -12.40 3.81
N MET A 49 1.95 -11.13 3.67
CA MET A 49 1.15 -10.09 3.01
C MET A 49 2.00 -8.96 2.39
N TYR A 50 1.76 -8.67 1.11
CA TYR A 50 2.55 -7.73 0.31
C TYR A 50 1.73 -6.90 -0.73
N TYR A 51 1.11 -7.53 -1.73
CA TYR A 51 0.28 -6.86 -2.77
C TYR A 51 -1.23 -6.91 -2.49
N ALA A 52 -1.71 -7.83 -1.65
CA ALA A 52 -3.11 -7.96 -1.28
C ALA A 52 -3.65 -6.68 -0.64
N PRO A 53 -2.92 -5.97 0.25
CA PRO A 53 -3.38 -4.69 0.78
C PRO A 53 -3.51 -3.65 -0.34
N ARG A 54 -2.68 -3.70 -1.37
CA ARG A 54 -2.80 -2.81 -2.54
C ARG A 54 -4.07 -3.09 -3.33
N ALA A 55 -4.34 -4.35 -3.66
CA ALA A 55 -5.57 -4.72 -4.36
C ALA A 55 -6.81 -4.35 -3.54
N TRP A 56 -6.82 -4.63 -2.24
CA TRP A 56 -7.87 -4.23 -1.30
C TRP A 56 -8.11 -2.72 -1.31
N TRP A 57 -7.04 -1.92 -1.20
CA TRP A 57 -7.12 -0.46 -1.21
C TRP A 57 -7.68 0.06 -2.55
N MET A 58 -7.28 -0.52 -3.69
CA MET A 58 -7.82 -0.13 -5.00
C MET A 58 -9.34 -0.32 -5.06
N PHE A 59 -9.86 -1.47 -4.61
CA PHE A 59 -11.31 -1.68 -4.55
C PHE A 59 -12.00 -0.63 -3.66
N LYS A 60 -11.44 -0.31 -2.50
CA LYS A 60 -11.98 0.73 -1.60
C LYS A 60 -12.00 2.12 -2.26
N VAL A 61 -10.91 2.52 -2.91
CA VAL A 61 -10.80 3.82 -3.60
C VAL A 61 -11.83 3.96 -4.73
N PHE A 62 -12.06 2.88 -5.48
CA PHE A 62 -13.09 2.85 -6.53
C PHE A 62 -14.52 2.59 -5.99
N GLY A 63 -14.73 2.71 -4.67
CA GLY A 63 -16.05 2.68 -4.05
C GLY A 63 -16.60 1.29 -3.72
N HIS A 64 -15.83 0.22 -3.92
CA HIS A 64 -16.25 -1.16 -3.65
C HIS A 64 -15.92 -1.56 -2.20
N GLN A 65 -16.92 -1.53 -1.32
CA GLN A 65 -16.72 -1.72 0.12
C GLN A 65 -16.61 -3.18 0.55
N LYS A 66 -17.22 -4.12 -0.19
CA LYS A 66 -17.28 -5.55 0.10
C LYS A 66 -15.99 -6.24 -0.33
N VAL A 67 -14.87 -5.85 0.26
CA VAL A 67 -13.55 -6.43 0.00
C VAL A 67 -12.83 -6.76 1.31
N SER A 68 -12.27 -7.95 1.39
CA SER A 68 -11.51 -8.45 2.53
C SER A 68 -10.17 -8.99 2.07
N VAL A 69 -9.19 -9.01 2.98
CA VAL A 69 -7.89 -9.66 2.73
C VAL A 69 -7.87 -11.00 3.46
N LEU A 70 -7.37 -12.04 2.80
CA LEU A 70 -7.08 -13.33 3.40
C LEU A 70 -5.56 -13.41 3.65
N ASP A 71 -5.20 -13.72 4.90
CA ASP A 71 -3.83 -13.91 5.35
C ASP A 71 -3.23 -15.20 4.77
N GLN A 72 -2.00 -15.08 4.22
CA GLN A 72 -1.00 -16.09 3.83
C GLN A 72 -0.52 -15.97 2.38
N GLY A 73 0.82 -15.99 2.17
CA GLY A 73 1.38 -15.98 0.83
C GLY A 73 2.85 -16.42 0.54
N THR A 74 3.28 -16.49 -0.75
CA THR A 74 4.62 -16.68 -1.40
C THR A 74 4.95 -16.00 -2.81
N GLU A 75 5.64 -14.84 -2.93
CA GLU A 75 6.16 -14.14 -4.17
C GLU A 75 7.02 -12.90 -3.78
N PRO A 76 8.27 -12.78 -4.28
CA PRO A 76 9.17 -11.67 -3.94
C PRO A 76 9.07 -10.43 -4.88
N GLU A 77 9.41 -9.25 -4.36
CA GLU A 77 9.54 -7.99 -5.12
C GLU A 77 10.94 -7.84 -5.76
N PRO A 78 11.03 -7.55 -7.08
CA PRO A 78 12.21 -6.94 -7.67
C PRO A 78 12.06 -5.40 -7.71
N GLY A 79 13.16 -4.67 -7.47
CA GLY A 79 13.16 -3.21 -7.62
C GLY A 79 14.54 -2.58 -7.76
N GLU A 80 14.89 -2.15 -8.98
CA GLU A 80 16.00 -1.24 -9.27
C GLU A 80 15.46 0.17 -9.62
N GLY A 81 16.30 1.21 -9.63
CA GLY A 81 15.95 2.49 -10.28
C GLY A 81 15.63 3.72 -9.42
N ALA A 82 15.81 3.67 -8.10
CA ALA A 82 15.79 4.87 -7.24
C ALA A 82 16.80 4.72 -6.10
N ASP A 83 17.57 5.77 -5.82
CA ASP A 83 18.50 5.76 -4.69
C ASP A 83 17.72 5.73 -3.36
N PRO A 84 18.22 5.05 -2.32
CA PRO A 84 17.58 5.03 -1.02
C PRO A 84 17.44 6.43 -0.41
N GLY A 85 16.32 6.68 0.26
CA GLY A 85 16.08 7.95 0.96
C GLY A 85 14.65 8.02 1.50
N HIS A 86 14.28 9.18 2.03
CA HIS A 86 12.95 9.44 2.55
C HIS A 86 12.55 10.92 2.39
N ILE A 87 11.25 11.17 2.54
CA ILE A 87 10.65 12.50 2.49
C ILE A 87 10.90 13.22 3.83
N PRO A 88 11.38 14.48 3.87
CA PRO A 88 11.55 15.22 5.12
C PRO A 88 10.31 15.19 6.00
N GLY A 89 10.50 14.89 7.29
CA GLY A 89 9.40 14.81 8.27
C GLY A 89 8.61 13.50 8.24
N SER A 90 8.91 12.56 7.33
CA SER A 90 8.30 11.23 7.35
C SER A 90 8.81 10.40 8.53
N LEU A 91 7.93 9.61 9.12
CA LEU A 91 8.30 8.59 10.12
C LEU A 91 8.43 7.23 9.43
N ASN A 92 9.44 6.46 9.82
CA ASN A 92 9.63 5.11 9.29
C ASN A 92 8.95 4.07 10.19
N LEU A 93 8.00 3.34 9.62
CA LEU A 93 7.31 2.21 10.24
C LEU A 93 7.23 1.07 9.21
N PRO A 94 8.13 0.08 9.28
CA PRO A 94 8.19 -1.01 8.30
C PRO A 94 6.90 -1.84 8.28
N PHE A 95 6.40 -2.19 7.09
CA PHE A 95 5.16 -2.95 6.95
C PHE A 95 5.20 -4.31 7.67
N THR A 96 6.36 -4.97 7.69
CA THR A 96 6.58 -6.23 8.41
C THR A 96 6.36 -6.12 9.91
N SER A 97 6.40 -4.92 10.49
CA SER A 97 6.15 -4.73 11.92
C SER A 97 4.71 -5.05 12.30
N PHE A 98 3.78 -5.02 11.33
CA PHE A 98 2.35 -5.31 11.51
C PHE A 98 2.00 -6.79 11.35
N LEU A 99 2.96 -7.63 10.97
CA LEU A 99 2.77 -9.06 10.75
C LEU A 99 3.44 -9.86 11.88
N THR A 100 2.87 -11.02 12.24
CA THR A 100 3.51 -12.01 13.12
C THR A 100 4.62 -12.74 12.37
N GLU A 101 5.42 -13.55 13.08
CA GLU A 101 6.48 -14.36 12.44
C GLU A 101 5.90 -15.38 11.44
N GLU A 102 4.66 -15.81 11.66
CA GLU A 102 3.90 -16.71 10.79
C GLU A 102 3.19 -15.97 9.64
N GLY A 103 3.34 -14.65 9.56
CA GLY A 103 2.78 -13.82 8.49
C GLY A 103 1.30 -13.46 8.67
N TYR A 104 0.76 -13.53 9.89
CA TYR A 104 -0.60 -13.06 10.18
C TYR A 104 -0.62 -11.59 10.57
N GLU A 105 -1.73 -10.90 10.34
CA GLU A 105 -1.93 -9.57 10.91
C GLU A 105 -1.87 -9.62 12.46
N LYS A 106 -1.16 -8.66 13.05
CA LYS A 106 -1.13 -8.50 14.50
C LYS A 106 -2.49 -8.09 15.06
N SER A 107 -2.68 -8.28 16.36
CA SER A 107 -3.90 -7.86 17.04
C SER A 107 -4.10 -6.33 17.00
N PRO A 108 -5.34 -5.82 17.05
CA PRO A 108 -5.61 -4.39 17.13
C PRO A 108 -4.84 -3.68 18.26
N GLU A 109 -4.64 -4.34 19.40
CA GLU A 109 -3.85 -3.82 20.52
C GLU A 109 -2.37 -3.62 20.14
N GLU A 110 -1.75 -4.62 19.51
CA GLU A 110 -0.37 -4.54 19.06
C GLU A 110 -0.19 -3.49 17.94
N ILE A 111 -1.12 -3.44 16.98
CA ILE A 111 -1.13 -2.43 15.91
C ILE A 111 -1.21 -1.03 16.52
N ARG A 112 -2.08 -0.82 17.51
CA ARG A 112 -2.22 0.47 18.20
C ARG A 112 -0.93 0.87 18.88
N GLN A 113 -0.24 -0.07 19.53
CA GLN A 113 1.03 0.18 20.18
C GLN A 113 2.11 0.61 19.18
N LEU A 114 2.19 -0.03 18.01
CA LEU A 114 3.15 0.35 16.96
C LEU A 114 3.01 1.81 16.50
N PHE A 115 1.78 2.29 16.31
CA PHE A 115 1.53 3.69 15.98
C PHE A 115 1.90 4.62 17.15
N GLN A 116 1.54 4.26 18.38
CA GLN A 116 1.83 5.05 19.58
C GLN A 116 3.33 5.18 19.86
N ASP A 117 4.10 4.10 19.70
CA ASP A 117 5.55 4.08 19.90
C ASP A 117 6.29 5.00 18.92
N LYS A 118 5.71 5.22 17.74
CA LYS A 118 6.21 6.18 16.75
C LYS A 118 5.67 7.59 16.95
N GLY A 119 4.82 7.82 17.95
CA GLY A 119 4.15 9.10 18.18
C GLY A 119 3.15 9.47 17.10
N ILE A 120 2.61 8.49 16.37
CA ILE A 120 1.61 8.70 15.32
C ILE A 120 0.23 8.82 15.96
N ASP A 121 -0.34 10.02 15.85
CA ASP A 121 -1.67 10.34 16.36
C ASP A 121 -2.74 10.08 15.29
N LEU A 122 -3.47 8.96 15.42
CA LEU A 122 -4.49 8.55 14.46
C LEU A 122 -5.73 9.47 14.43
N SER A 123 -5.86 10.40 15.39
CA SER A 123 -6.92 11.42 15.34
C SER A 123 -6.63 12.54 14.33
N LYS A 124 -5.37 12.64 13.85
CA LYS A 124 -4.95 13.65 12.88
C LYS A 124 -4.99 13.11 11.44
N PRO A 125 -4.97 13.99 10.44
CA PRO A 125 -4.77 13.56 9.06
C PRO A 125 -3.49 12.74 8.91
N LEU A 126 -3.57 11.62 8.20
CA LEU A 126 -2.46 10.70 7.97
C LEU A 126 -2.33 10.43 6.48
N THR A 127 -1.11 10.51 5.97
CA THR A 127 -0.76 10.08 4.61
C THR A 127 0.39 9.11 4.68
N ILE A 128 0.26 7.99 3.98
CA ILE A 128 1.22 6.89 4.00
C ILE A 128 1.86 6.77 2.62
N THR A 129 3.16 6.49 2.60
CA THR A 129 3.95 6.31 1.38
C THR A 129 4.93 5.16 1.57
N CYS A 130 5.39 4.54 0.49
CA CYS A 130 6.51 3.61 0.52
C CYS A 130 7.41 3.85 -0.70
N ARG A 131 7.85 2.80 -1.40
CA ARG A 131 8.59 2.89 -2.66
C ARG A 131 7.69 3.28 -3.83
N ARG A 132 6.57 2.57 -4.01
CA ARG A 132 5.69 2.62 -5.20
C ARG A 132 4.20 2.38 -4.90
N GLY A 133 3.75 2.77 -3.71
CA GLY A 133 2.33 2.68 -3.33
C GLY A 133 1.80 1.28 -3.01
N VAL A 134 2.65 0.26 -2.90
CA VAL A 134 2.25 -1.13 -2.61
C VAL A 134 2.24 -1.41 -1.11
N THR A 135 3.42 -1.57 -0.49
CA THR A 135 3.55 -1.93 0.93
C THR A 135 2.99 -0.90 1.90
N ALA A 136 2.85 0.36 1.47
CA ALA A 136 2.15 1.40 2.24
C ALA A 136 0.68 1.04 2.51
N CYS A 137 0.05 0.25 1.64
CA CYS A 137 -1.33 -0.20 1.83
C CYS A 137 -1.49 -1.10 3.07
N GLN A 138 -0.43 -1.78 3.53
CA GLN A 138 -0.44 -2.52 4.79
C GLN A 138 -0.71 -1.59 5.98
N LEU A 139 -0.05 -0.44 6.04
CA LEU A 139 -0.27 0.52 7.12
C LEU A 139 -1.63 1.23 6.98
N VAL A 140 -2.12 1.43 5.75
CA VAL A 140 -3.48 1.94 5.52
C VAL A 140 -4.49 0.96 6.11
N MET A 141 -4.35 -0.33 5.82
CA MET A 141 -5.18 -1.40 6.38
C MET A 141 -5.06 -1.47 7.91
N ALA A 142 -3.85 -1.42 8.46
CA ALA A 142 -3.63 -1.39 9.90
C ALA A 142 -4.34 -0.19 10.57
N SER A 143 -4.30 0.99 9.96
CA SER A 143 -5.05 2.16 10.46
C SER A 143 -6.57 1.99 10.36
N TYR A 144 -7.03 1.33 9.29
CA TYR A 144 -8.45 1.01 9.08
C TYR A 144 -8.96 0.03 10.14
N ILE A 145 -8.19 -1.00 10.49
CA ILE A 145 -8.50 -1.95 11.59
C ILE A 145 -8.74 -1.21 12.92
N LEU A 146 -8.01 -0.10 13.15
CA LEU A 146 -8.18 0.76 14.32
C LEU A 146 -9.31 1.79 14.20
N GLY A 147 -10.08 1.77 13.12
CA GLY A 147 -11.20 2.65 12.86
C GLY A 147 -10.85 3.95 12.13
N LYS A 148 -9.61 4.10 11.61
CA LYS A 148 -9.21 5.25 10.81
C LYS A 148 -9.41 4.99 9.32
N GLU A 149 -10.60 5.31 8.82
CA GLU A 149 -10.98 5.05 7.42
C GLU A 149 -10.53 6.14 6.43
N ASP A 150 -10.10 7.30 6.93
CA ASP A 150 -9.74 8.49 6.14
C ASP A 150 -8.24 8.59 5.83
N THR A 151 -7.47 7.53 6.06
CA THR A 151 -6.02 7.50 5.80
C THR A 151 -5.74 7.59 4.30
N GLY A 152 -4.96 8.61 3.91
CA GLY A 152 -4.52 8.79 2.53
C GLY A 152 -3.33 7.92 2.17
N LEU A 153 -3.26 7.50 0.90
CA LEU A 153 -2.09 6.86 0.30
C LEU A 153 -1.47 7.80 -0.75
N TYR A 154 -0.17 8.06 -0.65
CA TYR A 154 0.56 8.71 -1.74
C TYR A 154 1.00 7.67 -2.77
N ASP A 155 0.21 7.56 -3.85
CA ASP A 155 0.29 6.48 -4.83
C ASP A 155 1.66 6.38 -5.52
N GLY A 156 2.16 7.49 -6.08
CA GLY A 156 3.47 7.50 -6.75
C GLY A 156 4.66 7.35 -5.81
N SER A 157 4.46 7.58 -4.51
CA SER A 157 5.38 7.22 -3.43
C SER A 157 6.81 7.77 -3.62
N TRP A 158 7.82 7.14 -3.02
CA TRP A 158 9.22 7.57 -3.15
C TRP A 158 9.71 7.59 -4.60
N PHE A 159 9.27 6.67 -5.45
CA PHE A 159 9.71 6.63 -6.84
C PHE A 159 9.32 7.91 -7.58
N GLU A 160 8.06 8.35 -7.47
CA GLU A 160 7.63 9.63 -8.01
C GLU A 160 8.35 10.81 -7.35
N TRP A 161 8.44 10.81 -6.02
CA TRP A 161 9.08 11.89 -5.26
C TRP A 161 10.55 12.08 -5.65
N PHE A 162 11.30 10.99 -5.76
CA PHE A 162 12.71 11.00 -6.13
C PHE A 162 12.91 11.63 -7.51
N HIS A 163 12.01 11.38 -8.46
CA HIS A 163 12.11 11.92 -9.82
C HIS A 163 11.57 13.36 -9.95
N ARG A 164 10.55 13.74 -9.17
CA ARG A 164 9.87 15.04 -9.31
C ARG A 164 10.32 16.11 -8.32
N ALA A 165 10.68 15.73 -7.10
CA ALA A 165 11.01 16.69 -6.05
C ALA A 165 12.36 17.35 -6.31
N LYS A 166 12.53 18.56 -5.77
CA LYS A 166 13.83 19.24 -5.75
C LYS A 166 14.79 18.53 -4.78
N PRO A 167 16.12 18.61 -4.97
CA PRO A 167 17.09 17.92 -4.13
C PRO A 167 16.96 18.21 -2.62
N GLU A 168 16.63 19.44 -2.23
CA GLU A 168 16.44 19.85 -0.83
C GLU A 168 15.28 19.12 -0.11
N HIS A 169 14.39 18.51 -0.89
CA HIS A 169 13.26 17.73 -0.38
C HIS A 169 13.55 16.22 -0.37
N LYS A 170 14.79 15.79 -0.59
CA LYS A 170 15.20 14.38 -0.57
C LYS A 170 16.25 14.20 0.51
N ILE A 171 15.92 13.48 1.58
CA ILE A 171 16.90 13.13 2.60
C ILE A 171 17.45 11.74 2.25
N SER A 172 18.73 11.67 1.94
CA SER A 172 19.46 10.43 1.75
C SER A 172 20.77 10.48 2.52
N GLU A 173 21.04 9.46 3.32
CA GLU A 173 22.33 9.28 4.00
C GLU A 173 23.38 8.65 3.07
N TRP A 174 22.97 8.22 1.87
CA TRP A 174 23.84 7.69 0.85
C TRP A 174 24.57 8.84 0.13
N LYS A 175 25.78 9.13 0.59
CA LYS A 175 26.76 9.89 -0.19
C LYS A 175 27.39 8.93 -1.20
N LYS A 176 27.30 9.26 -2.50
CA LYS A 176 28.14 8.65 -3.53
C LYS A 176 29.62 8.87 -3.22
#